data_AF-A0A9P6B021-F1
#
_entry.id   AF-A0A9P6B021-F1
#
_cell.length_a   1.000
_cell.length_b   1.000
_cell.length_c   1.000
_cell.angle_alpha   90.00
_cell.angle_beta   90.00
_cell.angle_gamma   90.00
#
_symmetry.space_group_name_H-M   'P 1'
#
loop_
_entity.id
_entity.type
_entity.pdbx_description
1 polymer ?
#
loop_
_entity_poly.entity_id
_entity_poly.type
_entity_poly.pdbx_seq_one_letter_code
_entity_poly.pdbx_strand_id
1 'polypeptide(L)'
;MNKSHPTTKPITKTVLSLGNLPPKPHTANELGSTSYPRTPSRVDPNNPPWPAYRGYHEYSFAYATMGKRLPTILGKAIDDVVRTLNEQSAEDLIVDLHECLKRMDILMEDLTSNQKLRPIIDDNEGDVALWNKEIAKYFQGKDFMNAPWLFAEAYKYRRLRECFSVSKYWKEYDVFFRQKCDTFARSSEAVFELSTRFANPYKDSERKTPAEIESARRAVFLELTQVCLWGNSTDLSLLINMTEEDIKKLQSTGGEHLAATEKNILGNDLEGVWEVVKSLKGGRMDFVLDNAGFELYCDLVYADYLIQSGHVSTVHFHGKRLPWFVSDVTRNDWNWLINSCVYGHLFPNASETEMKSLRMLGERWKTYERTGQWVYEQHPFWCSGFTFWDLASEAPDLFLHLSRSDLVLFKGDLNHRKLTYDCAAPAATPFEEAIGPMASFPGAPRVVSLRTIKSDVVVGLPSNKIADDLDVNEPGWKISGKYAVVLLSEGRPGEKVRFT
;
A
#
# COMPACT_ATOMS: atom_id res chain seq x y z
N MET A 1 -41.12 -2.34 18.64
CA MET A 1 -40.90 -1.15 17.79
C MET A 1 -40.29 -1.61 16.47
N ASN A 2 -40.65 -0.93 15.39
CA ASN A 2 -40.80 -1.41 14.01
C ASN A 2 -39.51 -2.03 13.37
N LYS A 3 -39.61 -3.26 12.84
CA LYS A 3 -38.53 -4.02 12.16
C LYS A 3 -38.62 -3.86 10.63
N SER A 4 -38.45 -2.64 10.11
CA SER A 4 -38.41 -2.41 8.66
C SER A 4 -37.65 -1.12 8.30
N HIS A 5 -36.32 -1.15 8.44
CA HIS A 5 -35.43 -0.15 7.84
C HIS A 5 -34.64 -0.80 6.68
N PRO A 6 -34.74 -0.28 5.44
CA PRO A 6 -34.08 -0.86 4.28
C PRO A 6 -32.65 -0.31 4.13
N THR A 7 -31.72 -0.73 4.98
CA THR A 7 -30.28 -0.44 4.79
C THR A 7 -29.37 -1.65 5.06
N THR A 8 -29.93 -2.84 5.26
CA THR A 8 -29.19 -4.10 5.49
C THR A 8 -28.86 -4.86 4.19
N LYS A 9 -28.40 -4.17 3.14
CA LYS A 9 -27.79 -4.85 1.99
C LYS A 9 -26.27 -4.71 2.07
N PRO A 10 -25.51 -5.81 2.06
CA PRO A 10 -24.06 -5.75 1.99
C PRO A 10 -23.66 -4.96 0.73
N ILE A 11 -22.64 -4.12 0.86
CA ILE A 11 -22.05 -3.38 -0.27
C ILE A 11 -21.69 -4.42 -1.32
N THR A 12 -22.44 -4.42 -2.41
CA THR A 12 -22.15 -5.28 -3.56
C THR A 12 -20.83 -4.77 -4.11
N LYS A 13 -19.75 -5.55 -3.96
CA LYS A 13 -18.51 -5.33 -4.70
C LYS A 13 -18.92 -5.13 -6.15
N THR A 14 -18.72 -3.94 -6.70
CA THR A 14 -18.85 -3.73 -8.13
C THR A 14 -17.69 -4.46 -8.78
N VAL A 15 -17.82 -5.78 -8.92
CA VAL A 15 -16.95 -6.59 -9.76
C VAL A 15 -17.31 -6.16 -11.18
N LEU A 16 -16.52 -5.23 -11.72
CA LEU A 16 -16.52 -4.98 -13.15
C LEU A 16 -16.16 -6.31 -13.82
N SER A 17 -17.14 -6.95 -14.46
CA SER A 17 -16.88 -8.07 -15.34
C SER A 17 -16.04 -7.55 -16.52
N LEU A 18 -14.74 -7.81 -16.49
CA LEU A 18 -13.79 -7.44 -17.54
C LEU A 18 -13.69 -8.52 -18.64
N GLY A 19 -14.71 -9.37 -18.78
CA GLY A 19 -14.69 -10.47 -19.75
C GLY A 19 -14.59 -10.06 -21.23
N ASN A 20 -14.62 -8.76 -21.54
CA ASN A 20 -14.66 -8.23 -22.91
C ASN A 20 -13.51 -7.25 -23.25
N LEU A 21 -12.36 -7.32 -22.56
CA LEU A 21 -11.20 -6.53 -23.00
C LEU A 21 -10.65 -7.10 -24.32
N PRO A 22 -10.28 -6.25 -25.30
CA PRO A 22 -9.66 -6.72 -26.53
C PRO A 22 -8.34 -7.46 -26.25
N PRO A 23 -7.92 -8.40 -27.13
CA PRO A 23 -6.72 -9.20 -26.92
C PRO A 23 -5.48 -8.31 -26.76
N LYS A 24 -4.65 -8.64 -25.77
CA LYS A 24 -3.39 -7.93 -25.48
C LYS A 24 -2.37 -8.20 -26.61
N PRO A 25 -1.54 -7.22 -27.00
CA PRO A 25 -0.34 -7.51 -27.79
C PRO A 25 0.57 -8.47 -27.03
N HIS A 26 1.09 -9.49 -27.72
CA HIS A 26 1.75 -10.65 -27.10
C HIS A 26 3.19 -10.36 -26.66
N THR A 27 3.80 -9.25 -27.09
CA THR A 27 5.14 -8.84 -26.67
C THR A 27 5.30 -7.32 -26.60
N ALA A 28 6.20 -6.82 -25.74
CA ALA A 28 6.60 -5.41 -25.72
C ALA A 28 7.16 -4.91 -27.08
N ASN A 29 7.61 -5.83 -27.94
CA ASN A 29 8.08 -5.55 -29.30
C ASN A 29 6.96 -5.23 -30.30
N GLU A 30 5.69 -5.55 -29.99
CA GLU A 30 4.54 -5.19 -30.83
C GLU A 30 4.03 -3.75 -30.58
N LEU A 31 4.54 -3.07 -29.53
CA LEU A 31 4.23 -1.68 -29.18
C LEU A 31 5.11 -0.63 -29.92
N GLY A 32 5.76 -1.02 -31.02
CA GLY A 32 6.52 -0.14 -31.92
C GLY A 32 8.02 -0.48 -32.02
N SER A 33 8.72 0.20 -32.94
CA SER A 33 10.11 -0.01 -33.37
C SER A 33 11.22 0.19 -32.31
N THR A 34 10.89 0.24 -31.02
CA THR A 34 11.84 0.49 -29.93
C THR A 34 12.21 -0.82 -29.24
N SER A 35 13.52 -1.13 -29.12
CA SER A 35 13.97 -2.26 -28.32
C SER A 35 13.78 -1.99 -26.83
N TYR A 36 13.25 -2.97 -26.10
CA TYR A 36 13.10 -2.93 -24.64
C TYR A 36 14.05 -3.94 -23.96
N PRO A 37 14.51 -3.68 -22.73
CA PRO A 37 14.32 -2.43 -21.97
C PRO A 37 15.05 -1.24 -22.60
N ARG A 38 14.57 -0.01 -22.32
CA ARG A 38 15.27 1.22 -22.73
C ARG A 38 16.63 1.31 -22.04
N THR A 39 17.62 1.85 -22.73
CA THR A 39 18.91 2.21 -22.10
C THR A 39 18.68 3.21 -20.96
N PRO A 40 19.39 3.11 -19.82
CA PRO A 40 19.16 3.97 -18.64
C PRO A 40 19.13 5.48 -18.95
N SER A 41 19.97 5.96 -19.86
CA SER A 41 20.01 7.39 -20.27
C SER A 41 18.78 7.88 -21.04
N ARG A 42 17.86 6.97 -21.39
CA ARG A 42 16.60 7.25 -22.10
C ARG A 42 15.37 6.96 -21.25
N VAL A 43 15.56 6.64 -19.97
CA VAL A 43 14.49 6.45 -19.01
C VAL A 43 14.16 7.79 -18.38
N ASP A 44 12.89 8.18 -18.42
CA ASP A 44 12.33 9.34 -17.73
C ASP A 44 10.88 9.06 -17.31
N PRO A 45 10.25 9.89 -16.45
CA PRO A 45 8.90 9.66 -15.97
C PRO A 45 7.84 9.45 -17.05
N ASN A 46 7.99 10.05 -18.24
CA ASN A 46 7.09 9.82 -19.37
C ASN A 46 7.54 8.65 -20.28
N ASN A 47 8.80 8.25 -20.24
CA ASN A 47 9.39 7.18 -21.04
C ASN A 47 10.06 6.11 -20.15
N PRO A 48 9.26 5.24 -19.50
CA PRO A 48 9.79 4.20 -18.62
C PRO A 48 10.64 3.13 -19.33
N PRO A 49 11.36 2.29 -18.56
CA PRO A 49 12.23 1.26 -19.12
C PRO A 49 11.50 0.24 -20.02
N TRP A 50 10.22 -0.04 -19.75
CA TRP A 50 9.30 -0.80 -20.62
C TRP A 50 8.09 0.07 -21.00
N PRO A 51 7.21 -0.36 -21.94
CA PRO A 51 6.01 0.41 -22.27
C PRO A 51 5.17 0.76 -21.03
N ALA A 52 4.85 2.05 -20.86
CA ALA A 52 3.97 2.51 -19.79
C ALA A 52 2.53 2.04 -20.02
N TYR A 53 1.81 1.68 -18.96
CA TYR A 53 0.35 1.64 -19.03
C TYR A 53 -0.20 3.07 -19.08
N ARG A 54 -1.19 3.30 -19.94
CA ARG A 54 -1.81 4.62 -20.16
C ARG A 54 -3.31 4.46 -20.28
N GLY A 55 -4.04 5.53 -19.96
CA GLY A 55 -5.50 5.53 -19.97
C GLY A 55 -6.10 5.18 -21.32
N TYR A 56 -5.43 5.42 -22.45
CA TYR A 56 -5.93 5.04 -23.77
C TYR A 56 -5.68 3.57 -24.18
N HIS A 57 -4.97 2.78 -23.37
CA HIS A 57 -4.74 1.36 -23.68
C HIS A 57 -5.96 0.52 -23.29
N GLU A 58 -6.91 0.36 -24.21
CA GLU A 58 -8.20 -0.33 -24.00
C GLU A 58 -8.09 -1.76 -23.46
N TYR A 59 -6.96 -2.43 -23.69
CA TYR A 59 -6.67 -3.78 -23.19
C TYR A 59 -6.20 -3.83 -21.72
N SER A 60 -5.99 -2.68 -21.09
CA SER A 60 -5.36 -2.56 -19.77
C SER A 60 -6.32 -2.07 -18.69
N PHE A 61 -6.01 -2.38 -17.45
CA PHE A 61 -6.70 -1.87 -16.29
C PHE A 61 -6.52 -0.37 -16.09
N ALA A 62 -5.47 0.24 -16.68
CA ALA A 62 -5.33 1.68 -16.74
C ALA A 62 -6.52 2.34 -17.45
N TYR A 63 -6.98 1.80 -18.57
CA TYR A 63 -8.17 2.33 -19.27
C TYR A 63 -9.42 2.29 -18.41
N ALA A 64 -9.68 1.15 -17.77
CA ALA A 64 -10.81 1.01 -16.84
C ALA A 64 -10.69 1.95 -15.63
N THR A 65 -9.47 2.15 -15.13
CA THR A 65 -9.21 3.01 -13.97
C THR A 65 -9.42 4.48 -14.33
N MET A 66 -8.76 4.97 -15.38
CA MET A 66 -8.84 6.37 -15.80
C MET A 66 -10.25 6.74 -16.26
N GLY A 67 -10.88 5.93 -17.11
CA GLY A 67 -12.18 6.27 -17.70
C GLY A 67 -13.39 6.07 -16.79
N LYS A 68 -13.29 5.20 -15.77
CA LYS A 68 -14.45 4.85 -14.92
C LYS A 68 -14.18 4.94 -13.43
N ARG A 69 -13.08 4.36 -12.93
CA ARG A 69 -12.85 4.26 -11.48
C ARG A 69 -12.51 5.60 -10.85
N LEU A 70 -11.63 6.41 -11.46
CA LEU A 70 -11.25 7.71 -10.89
C LEU A 70 -12.43 8.70 -10.79
N PRO A 71 -13.28 8.86 -11.83
CA PRO A 71 -14.53 9.62 -11.70
C PRO A 71 -15.45 9.06 -10.62
N THR A 72 -15.62 7.74 -10.56
CA THR A 72 -16.47 7.11 -9.52
C THR A 72 -15.95 7.40 -8.10
N ILE A 73 -14.63 7.32 -7.88
CA ILE A 73 -14.01 7.63 -6.58
C ILE A 73 -14.20 9.10 -6.24
N LEU A 74 -14.03 10.00 -7.21
CA LEU A 74 -14.27 11.42 -6.98
C LEU A 74 -15.74 11.71 -6.64
N GLY A 75 -16.69 11.06 -7.31
CA GLY A 75 -18.12 11.17 -7.00
C GLY A 75 -18.43 10.76 -5.56
N LYS A 76 -17.87 9.65 -5.09
CA LYS A 76 -18.01 9.23 -3.69
C LYS A 76 -17.39 10.22 -2.69
N ALA A 77 -16.26 10.83 -3.05
CA ALA A 77 -15.65 11.87 -2.24
C ALA A 77 -16.54 13.13 -2.18
N ILE A 78 -17.19 13.50 -3.29
CA ILE A 78 -18.18 14.58 -3.35
C ILE A 78 -19.36 14.24 -2.43
N ASP A 79 -19.89 13.02 -2.46
CA ASP A 79 -20.96 12.57 -1.57
C ASP A 79 -20.57 12.70 -0.09
N ASP A 80 -19.33 12.35 0.27
CA ASP A 80 -18.81 12.48 1.64
C ASP A 80 -18.78 13.95 2.10
N VAL A 81 -18.37 14.85 1.21
CA VAL A 81 -18.30 16.30 1.47
C VAL A 81 -19.70 16.90 1.58
N VAL A 82 -20.63 16.49 0.70
CA VAL A 82 -22.04 16.91 0.77
C VAL A 82 -22.67 16.47 2.08
N ARG A 83 -22.38 15.26 2.57
CA ARG A 83 -22.81 14.84 3.91
C ARG A 83 -22.29 15.79 4.98
N THR A 84 -20.99 16.11 4.98
CA THR A 84 -20.38 17.03 5.95
C THR A 84 -20.97 18.42 5.90
N LEU A 85 -21.23 18.95 4.69
CA LEU A 85 -21.85 20.25 4.47
C LEU A 85 -23.21 20.33 5.16
N ASN A 86 -24.03 19.29 5.02
CA ASN A 86 -25.37 19.22 5.62
C ASN A 86 -25.35 18.97 7.15
N GLU A 87 -24.19 18.65 7.72
CA GLU A 87 -23.98 18.53 9.17
C GLU A 87 -23.53 19.87 9.80
N GLN A 88 -23.17 20.88 8.99
CA GLN A 88 -22.72 22.18 9.49
C GLN A 88 -23.90 23.12 9.77
N SER A 89 -23.73 23.99 10.77
CA SER A 89 -24.68 25.06 11.11
C SER A 89 -24.09 26.47 10.96
N ALA A 90 -22.76 26.60 10.96
CA ALA A 90 -22.09 27.88 10.80
C ALA A 90 -21.98 28.25 9.30
N GLU A 91 -22.50 29.42 8.93
CA GLU A 91 -22.56 29.88 7.54
C GLU A 91 -21.17 29.95 6.88
N ASP A 92 -20.16 30.42 7.60
CA ASP A 92 -18.80 30.55 7.08
C ASP A 92 -18.14 29.19 6.79
N LEU A 93 -18.38 28.18 7.62
CA LEU A 93 -17.95 26.80 7.37
C LEU A 93 -18.67 26.20 6.14
N ILE A 94 -19.98 26.46 6.01
CA ILE A 94 -20.79 26.00 4.88
C ILE A 94 -20.32 26.61 3.57
N VAL A 95 -20.16 27.94 3.53
CA VAL A 95 -19.75 28.66 2.31
C VAL A 95 -18.36 28.22 1.85
N ASP A 96 -17.40 28.07 2.77
CA ASP A 96 -16.04 27.62 2.44
C ASP A 96 -16.02 26.16 1.95
N LEU A 97 -16.79 25.27 2.58
CA LEU A 97 -16.91 23.87 2.11
C LEU A 97 -17.62 23.76 0.77
N HIS A 98 -18.63 24.61 0.52
CA HIS A 98 -19.29 24.70 -0.77
C HIS A 98 -18.32 25.12 -1.88
N GLU A 99 -17.33 25.97 -1.57
CA GLU A 99 -16.28 26.30 -2.54
C GLU A 99 -15.30 25.15 -2.79
N CYS A 100 -15.02 24.31 -1.78
CA CYS A 100 -14.32 23.05 -2.00
C CYS A 100 -15.08 22.15 -3.00
N LEU A 101 -16.41 22.04 -2.87
CA LEU A 101 -17.25 21.27 -3.79
C LEU A 101 -17.15 21.78 -5.23
N LYS A 102 -17.21 23.09 -5.47
CA LYS A 102 -17.03 23.64 -6.82
C LYS A 102 -15.68 23.29 -7.42
N ARG A 103 -14.60 23.34 -6.62
CA ARG A 103 -13.26 22.90 -7.06
C ARG A 103 -13.23 21.40 -7.40
N MET A 104 -14.00 20.57 -6.68
CA MET A 104 -14.13 19.14 -6.98
C MET A 104 -14.95 18.88 -8.26
N ASP A 105 -15.99 19.68 -8.52
CA ASP A 105 -16.76 19.61 -9.78
C ASP A 105 -15.89 19.97 -10.98
N ILE A 106 -15.04 21.00 -10.86
CA ILE A 106 -14.02 21.33 -11.89
C ILE A 106 -13.07 20.15 -12.10
N LEU A 107 -12.60 19.50 -11.03
CA LEU A 107 -11.75 18.31 -11.16
C LEU A 107 -12.49 17.13 -11.84
N MET A 108 -13.79 16.99 -11.60
CA MET A 108 -14.61 15.99 -12.29
C MET A 108 -14.71 16.28 -13.79
N GLU A 109 -14.92 17.56 -14.16
CA GLU A 109 -14.93 18.00 -15.56
C GLU A 109 -13.56 17.77 -16.22
N ASP A 110 -12.46 18.12 -15.53
CA ASP A 110 -11.09 17.91 -15.99
C ASP A 110 -10.84 16.43 -16.34
N LEU A 111 -11.28 15.51 -15.47
CA LEU A 111 -11.14 14.06 -15.64
C LEU A 111 -12.00 13.53 -16.79
N THR A 112 -13.27 13.95 -16.86
CA THR A 112 -14.24 13.38 -17.81
C THR A 112 -14.13 13.96 -19.22
N SER A 113 -13.63 15.18 -19.35
CA SER A 113 -13.42 15.87 -20.63
C SER A 113 -11.98 15.78 -21.14
N ASN A 114 -11.11 15.01 -20.48
CA ASN A 114 -9.69 14.86 -20.82
C ASN A 114 -8.96 16.20 -20.94
N GLN A 115 -9.21 17.11 -19.99
CA GLN A 115 -8.53 18.40 -19.95
C GLN A 115 -7.01 18.20 -19.80
N LYS A 116 -6.26 19.17 -20.32
CA LYS A 116 -4.80 19.15 -20.22
C LYS A 116 -4.37 19.32 -18.77
N LEU A 117 -3.32 18.59 -18.41
CA LEU A 117 -2.71 18.70 -17.09
C LEU A 117 -2.18 20.13 -16.91
N ARG A 118 -2.50 20.72 -15.76
CA ARG A 118 -2.02 22.04 -15.38
C ARG A 118 -1.07 21.97 -14.18
N PRO A 119 -0.20 22.97 -13.98
CA PRO A 119 0.53 23.11 -12.73
C PRO A 119 -0.40 23.05 -11.51
N ILE A 120 0.11 22.49 -10.42
CA ILE A 120 -0.47 22.59 -9.09
C ILE A 120 -0.32 24.03 -8.62
N ILE A 121 -1.40 24.61 -8.10
CA ILE A 121 -1.34 25.97 -7.54
C ILE A 121 -0.51 25.97 -6.26
N ASP A 122 0.07 27.12 -5.93
CA ASP A 122 0.77 27.25 -4.66
C ASP A 122 -0.22 27.25 -3.49
N ASP A 123 -0.32 26.11 -2.82
CA ASP A 123 -1.13 25.89 -1.62
C ASP A 123 -0.29 25.81 -0.34
N ASN A 124 0.98 26.23 -0.41
CA ASN A 124 2.00 26.16 0.64
C ASN A 124 2.40 24.73 1.08
N GLU A 125 2.01 23.69 0.36
CA GLU A 125 2.56 22.35 0.60
C GLU A 125 3.98 22.21 0.04
N GLY A 126 4.83 21.43 0.72
CA GLY A 126 6.23 21.25 0.34
C GLY A 126 6.44 20.45 -0.95
N ASP A 127 5.39 19.91 -1.56
CA ASP A 127 5.44 19.09 -2.76
C ASP A 127 5.16 19.86 -4.06
N VAL A 128 4.68 21.11 -3.99
CA VAL A 128 4.25 21.90 -5.15
C VAL A 128 5.37 22.06 -6.18
N ALA A 129 6.58 22.37 -5.71
CA ALA A 129 7.75 22.53 -6.57
C ALA A 129 8.11 21.23 -7.31
N LEU A 130 7.99 20.08 -6.63
CA LEU A 130 8.28 18.76 -7.20
C LEU A 130 7.28 18.42 -8.31
N TRP A 131 5.98 18.60 -8.04
CA TRP A 131 4.91 18.38 -9.02
C TRP A 131 5.06 19.29 -10.24
N ASN A 132 5.29 20.59 -10.03
CA ASN A 132 5.38 21.55 -11.12
C ASN A 132 6.65 21.34 -11.98
N LYS A 133 7.76 20.91 -11.37
CA LYS A 133 8.96 20.47 -12.09
C LYS A 133 8.65 19.27 -12.99
N GLU A 134 7.99 18.26 -12.44
CA GLU A 134 7.65 17.02 -13.17
C GLU A 134 6.70 17.30 -14.35
N ILE A 135 5.64 18.07 -14.10
CA ILE A 135 4.66 18.46 -15.13
C ILE A 135 5.33 19.25 -16.26
N ALA A 136 6.10 20.29 -15.91
CA ALA A 136 6.74 21.15 -16.90
C ALA A 136 7.77 20.40 -17.74
N LYS A 137 8.53 19.48 -17.12
CA LYS A 137 9.63 18.77 -17.80
C LYS A 137 9.15 17.60 -18.65
N TYR A 138 8.17 16.83 -18.20
CA TYR A 138 7.82 15.55 -18.82
C TYR A 138 6.38 15.46 -19.33
N PHE A 139 5.47 16.28 -18.82
CA PHE A 139 4.03 16.12 -19.05
C PHE A 139 3.33 17.35 -19.64
N GLN A 140 4.09 18.28 -20.23
CA GLN A 140 3.52 19.43 -20.94
C GLN A 140 2.62 18.95 -22.10
N GLY A 141 1.39 19.45 -22.16
CA GLY A 141 0.41 19.10 -23.20
C GLY A 141 -0.22 17.70 -23.06
N LYS A 142 0.14 16.95 -22.01
CA LYS A 142 -0.50 15.68 -21.65
C LYS A 142 -1.84 15.92 -20.96
N ASP A 143 -2.65 14.87 -20.91
CA ASP A 143 -3.92 14.76 -20.19
C ASP A 143 -3.92 13.46 -19.37
N PHE A 144 -5.00 13.21 -18.63
CA PHE A 144 -5.15 12.01 -17.82
C PHE A 144 -5.07 10.70 -18.63
N MET A 145 -5.44 10.72 -19.91
CA MET A 145 -5.49 9.49 -20.72
C MET A 145 -4.14 9.15 -21.35
N ASN A 146 -3.35 10.16 -21.72
CA ASN A 146 -2.07 9.95 -22.41
C ASN A 146 -0.82 10.12 -21.55
N ALA A 147 -0.91 10.59 -20.30
CA ALA A 147 0.16 10.46 -19.33
C ALA A 147 0.28 8.99 -18.84
N PRO A 148 1.44 8.55 -18.33
CA PRO A 148 1.58 7.26 -17.66
C PRO A 148 0.56 7.13 -16.53
N TRP A 149 -0.04 5.95 -16.40
CA TRP A 149 -1.14 5.70 -15.47
C TRP A 149 -0.77 6.06 -14.03
N LEU A 150 0.38 5.59 -13.54
CA LEU A 150 0.88 5.91 -12.20
C LEU A 150 0.88 7.42 -11.91
N PHE A 151 1.45 8.21 -12.81
CA PHE A 151 1.51 9.66 -12.68
C PHE A 151 0.11 10.29 -12.72
N ALA A 152 -0.70 9.93 -13.71
CA ALA A 152 -2.03 10.52 -13.90
C ALA A 152 -2.97 10.24 -12.72
N GLU A 153 -2.90 9.03 -12.17
CA GLU A 153 -3.64 8.62 -10.98
C GLU A 153 -3.18 9.40 -9.74
N ALA A 154 -1.87 9.50 -9.51
CA ALA A 154 -1.30 10.29 -8.43
C ALA A 154 -1.67 11.78 -8.54
N TYR A 155 -1.59 12.35 -9.74
CA TYR A 155 -1.95 13.74 -10.01
C TYR A 155 -3.42 14.02 -9.66
N LYS A 156 -4.33 13.08 -9.96
CA LYS A 156 -5.74 13.19 -9.55
C LYS A 156 -5.88 13.34 -8.03
N TYR A 157 -5.17 12.55 -7.23
CA TYR A 157 -5.24 12.66 -5.77
C TYR A 157 -4.60 13.95 -5.26
N ARG A 158 -3.51 14.42 -5.87
CA ARG A 158 -2.92 15.72 -5.51
C ARG A 158 -3.86 16.89 -5.83
N ARG A 159 -4.53 16.85 -6.98
CA ARG A 159 -5.57 17.82 -7.36
C ARG A 159 -6.79 17.77 -6.44
N LEU A 160 -7.16 16.58 -5.94
CA LEU A 160 -8.21 16.46 -4.94
C LEU A 160 -7.81 17.11 -3.61
N ARG A 161 -6.57 16.92 -3.14
CA ARG A 161 -6.06 17.67 -1.96
C ARG A 161 -6.09 19.17 -2.20
N GLU A 162 -5.74 19.63 -3.40
CA GLU A 162 -5.77 21.04 -3.80
C GLU A 162 -7.17 21.67 -3.62
N CYS A 163 -8.26 20.90 -3.78
CA CYS A 163 -9.63 21.38 -3.53
C CYS A 163 -9.84 21.81 -2.06
N PHE A 164 -9.02 21.33 -1.13
CA PHE A 164 -9.13 21.57 0.31
C PHE A 164 -7.96 22.40 0.88
N SER A 165 -6.73 22.21 0.43
CA SER A 165 -5.54 22.87 1.00
C SER A 165 -5.59 24.40 0.94
N VAL A 166 -6.28 24.96 -0.07
CA VAL A 166 -6.52 26.41 -0.20
C VAL A 166 -7.76 26.93 0.54
N SER A 167 -8.56 26.04 1.11
CA SER A 167 -9.71 26.39 1.95
C SER A 167 -9.25 27.11 3.23
N LYS A 168 -10.12 27.93 3.82
CA LYS A 168 -9.82 28.59 5.10
C LYS A 168 -9.96 27.63 6.28
N TYR A 169 -11.01 26.82 6.29
CA TYR A 169 -11.40 25.97 7.41
C TYR A 169 -11.20 24.47 7.16
N TRP A 170 -11.15 24.04 5.90
CA TRP A 170 -11.19 22.62 5.53
C TRP A 170 -9.86 22.08 5.02
N LYS A 171 -8.74 22.74 5.32
CA LYS A 171 -7.40 22.37 4.83
C LYS A 171 -7.03 20.91 5.07
N GLU A 172 -7.32 20.42 6.27
CA GLU A 172 -7.00 19.07 6.71
C GLU A 172 -8.15 18.07 6.54
N TYR A 173 -9.18 18.44 5.77
CA TYR A 173 -10.30 17.55 5.55
C TYR A 173 -9.89 16.32 4.73
N ASP A 174 -10.21 15.15 5.25
CA ASP A 174 -9.97 13.86 4.61
C ASP A 174 -11.31 13.24 4.21
N VAL A 175 -11.61 13.36 2.91
CA VAL A 175 -12.83 12.82 2.26
C VAL A 175 -12.96 11.29 2.35
N PHE A 176 -11.90 10.58 2.77
CA PHE A 176 -11.87 9.12 2.87
C PHE A 176 -11.86 8.63 4.31
N PHE A 177 -11.69 9.51 5.30
CA PHE A 177 -11.51 9.13 6.70
C PHE A 177 -12.66 8.29 7.24
N ARG A 178 -13.92 8.70 6.99
CA ARG A 178 -15.10 7.94 7.42
C ARG A 178 -15.11 6.52 6.84
N GLN A 179 -14.79 6.37 5.55
CA GLN A 179 -14.71 5.05 4.91
C GLN A 179 -13.62 4.18 5.55
N LYS A 180 -12.45 4.75 5.86
CA LYS A 180 -11.35 4.03 6.51
C LYS A 180 -11.76 3.52 7.90
N CYS A 181 -12.39 4.38 8.70
CA CYS A 181 -12.92 4.01 10.03
C CYS A 181 -13.99 2.92 9.94
N ASP A 182 -14.98 3.07 9.06
CA ASP A 182 -16.06 2.10 8.84
C ASP A 182 -15.53 0.73 8.41
N THR A 183 -14.49 0.71 7.58
CA THR A 183 -13.87 -0.53 7.11
C THR A 183 -13.20 -1.28 8.26
N PHE A 184 -12.48 -0.58 9.13
CA PHE A 184 -11.88 -1.19 10.33
C PHE A 184 -12.95 -1.72 11.31
N ALA A 185 -14.00 -0.94 11.56
CA ALA A 185 -15.08 -1.33 12.48
C ALA A 185 -15.81 -2.62 12.03
N ARG A 186 -15.81 -2.93 10.73
CA ARG A 186 -16.40 -4.17 10.18
C ARG A 186 -15.49 -5.39 10.28
N SER A 187 -14.24 -5.23 10.65
CA SER A 187 -13.27 -6.32 10.79
C SER A 187 -13.17 -6.85 12.23
N SER A 188 -14.22 -6.69 13.04
CA SER A 188 -14.18 -6.94 14.50
C SER A 188 -13.69 -8.35 14.85
N GLU A 189 -14.19 -9.38 14.16
CA GLU A 189 -13.83 -10.78 14.41
C GLU A 189 -12.32 -11.00 14.24
N ALA A 190 -11.78 -10.58 13.10
CA ALA A 190 -10.36 -10.69 12.80
C ALA A 190 -9.47 -9.83 13.71
N VAL A 191 -9.97 -8.65 14.12
CA VAL A 191 -9.27 -7.79 15.10
C VAL A 191 -9.11 -8.52 16.41
N PHE A 192 -10.19 -9.11 16.92
CA PHE A 192 -10.20 -9.76 18.23
C PHE A 192 -9.48 -11.09 18.26
N GLU A 193 -9.45 -11.83 17.16
CA GLU A 193 -8.63 -13.04 17.09
C GLU A 193 -7.14 -12.70 17.22
N LEU A 194 -6.65 -11.75 16.42
CA LEU A 194 -5.26 -11.29 16.51
C LEU A 194 -4.97 -10.67 17.87
N SER A 195 -5.86 -9.83 18.41
CA SER A 195 -5.62 -9.21 19.71
C SER A 195 -5.59 -10.23 20.84
N THR A 196 -6.50 -11.20 20.83
CA THR A 196 -6.56 -12.22 21.89
C THR A 196 -5.33 -13.12 21.86
N ARG A 197 -4.85 -13.48 20.67
CA ARG A 197 -3.65 -14.30 20.50
C ARG A 197 -2.37 -13.56 20.90
N PHE A 198 -2.22 -12.29 20.52
CA PHE A 198 -0.99 -11.53 20.73
C PHE A 198 -1.03 -10.56 21.91
N ALA A 199 -2.12 -10.49 22.68
CA ALA A 199 -2.23 -9.60 23.85
C ALA A 199 -1.11 -9.85 24.86
N ASN A 200 -0.82 -11.12 25.16
CA ASN A 200 0.31 -11.47 26.01
C ASN A 200 1.61 -11.33 25.22
N PRO A 201 2.65 -10.71 25.81
CA PRO A 201 3.93 -10.59 25.13
C PRO A 201 4.48 -11.94 24.69
N TYR A 202 5.03 -12.00 23.47
CA TYR A 202 5.70 -13.18 22.94
C TYR A 202 6.87 -13.53 23.86
N LYS A 203 6.90 -14.78 24.33
CA LYS A 203 7.98 -15.31 25.15
C LYS A 203 8.41 -16.64 24.57
N ASP A 204 9.72 -16.81 24.40
CA ASP A 204 10.26 -18.13 24.11
C ASP A 204 9.96 -19.06 25.29
N SER A 205 9.64 -20.31 24.99
CA SER A 205 9.47 -21.31 26.04
C SER A 205 10.83 -21.63 26.66
N GLU A 206 10.95 -21.47 27.98
CA GLU A 206 12.17 -21.77 28.75
C GLU A 206 12.62 -23.25 28.66
N ARG A 207 11.77 -24.14 28.14
CA ARG A 207 12.02 -25.59 28.04
C ARG A 207 12.47 -26.06 26.65
N LYS A 208 12.64 -25.16 25.69
CA LYS A 208 13.01 -25.49 24.29
C LYS A 208 14.50 -25.30 24.04
N THR A 209 15.06 -26.13 23.16
CA THR A 209 16.41 -25.95 22.61
C THR A 209 16.49 -24.72 21.70
N PRO A 210 17.68 -24.16 21.45
CA PRO A 210 17.82 -23.01 20.55
C PRO A 210 17.23 -23.24 19.15
N ALA A 211 17.37 -24.46 18.59
CA ALA A 211 16.81 -24.81 17.29
C ALA A 211 15.27 -24.83 17.30
N GLU A 212 14.65 -25.32 18.36
CA GLU A 212 13.19 -25.33 18.51
C GLU A 212 12.63 -23.92 18.73
N ILE A 213 13.38 -23.05 19.40
CA ILE A 213 13.04 -21.63 19.55
C ILE A 213 13.07 -20.94 18.20
N GLU A 214 14.15 -21.13 17.43
CA GLU A 214 14.30 -20.54 16.10
C GLU A 214 13.20 -21.02 15.16
N SER A 215 12.91 -22.33 15.13
CA SER A 215 11.83 -22.89 14.32
C SER A 215 10.46 -22.33 14.68
N ALA A 216 10.17 -22.15 15.98
CA ALA A 216 8.93 -21.54 16.43
C ALA A 216 8.84 -20.05 16.06
N ARG A 217 9.94 -19.30 16.16
CA ARG A 217 10.00 -17.91 15.73
C ARG A 217 9.80 -17.79 14.22
N ARG A 218 10.47 -18.63 13.44
CA ARG A 218 10.30 -18.71 11.98
C ARG A 218 8.85 -18.95 11.59
N ALA A 219 8.18 -19.91 12.24
CA ALA A 219 6.78 -20.20 11.93
C ALA A 219 5.86 -18.98 12.17
N VAL A 220 6.00 -18.31 13.32
CA VAL A 220 5.21 -17.11 13.63
C VAL A 220 5.56 -15.95 12.70
N PHE A 221 6.84 -15.79 12.34
CA PHE A 221 7.29 -14.80 11.38
C PHE A 221 6.64 -14.98 10.01
N LEU A 222 6.68 -16.20 9.45
CA LEU A 222 6.10 -16.49 8.14
C LEU A 222 4.59 -16.27 8.13
N GLU A 223 3.92 -16.68 9.22
CA GLU A 223 2.49 -16.46 9.39
C GLU A 223 2.15 -14.96 9.44
N LEU A 224 2.81 -14.19 10.30
CA LEU A 224 2.53 -12.76 10.43
C LEU A 224 2.93 -11.97 9.18
N THR A 225 3.95 -12.42 8.44
CA THR A 225 4.29 -11.85 7.13
C THR A 225 3.15 -12.08 6.14
N GLN A 226 2.51 -13.25 6.15
CA GLN A 226 1.33 -13.52 5.32
C GLN A 226 0.09 -12.77 5.79
N VAL A 227 -0.15 -12.63 7.10
CA VAL A 227 -1.22 -11.78 7.64
C VAL A 227 -1.04 -10.33 7.19
N CYS A 228 0.20 -9.82 7.25
CA CYS A 228 0.58 -8.50 6.76
C CYS A 228 0.37 -8.36 5.23
N LEU A 229 0.69 -9.40 4.44
CA LEU A 229 0.50 -9.44 2.98
C LEU A 229 -0.99 -9.42 2.58
N TRP A 230 -1.81 -10.21 3.28
CA TRP A 230 -3.22 -10.48 2.93
C TRP A 230 -4.23 -9.64 3.74
N GLY A 231 -3.78 -8.71 4.58
CA GLY A 231 -4.63 -7.89 5.48
C GLY A 231 -5.80 -7.15 4.81
N ASN A 232 -5.87 -7.09 3.49
CA ASN A 232 -6.97 -6.50 2.72
C ASN A 232 -7.68 -7.48 1.77
N SER A 233 -7.38 -8.78 1.85
CA SER A 233 -7.87 -9.83 0.96
C SER A 233 -8.85 -10.78 1.66
N THR A 234 -9.65 -11.49 0.86
CA THR A 234 -10.56 -12.54 1.33
C THR A 234 -9.83 -13.76 1.90
N ASP A 235 -8.58 -14.00 1.51
CA ASP A 235 -7.79 -15.15 1.99
C ASP A 235 -7.38 -15.04 3.46
N LEU A 236 -7.53 -13.85 4.05
CA LEU A 236 -7.20 -13.60 5.44
C LEU A 236 -8.04 -14.43 6.43
N SER A 237 -9.29 -14.77 6.10
CA SER A 237 -10.11 -15.66 6.94
C SER A 237 -9.55 -17.08 7.04
N LEU A 238 -8.65 -17.47 6.13
CA LEU A 238 -7.94 -18.76 6.18
C LEU A 238 -6.73 -18.71 7.12
N LEU A 239 -6.17 -17.51 7.37
CA LEU A 239 -5.01 -17.30 8.24
C LEU A 239 -5.42 -17.00 9.68
N ILE A 240 -6.49 -16.22 9.85
CA ILE A 240 -7.06 -15.81 11.12
C ILE A 240 -8.13 -16.83 11.52
N ASN A 241 -7.79 -18.11 11.60
CA ASN A 241 -8.62 -19.12 12.29
C ASN A 241 -7.73 -20.17 12.99
N MET A 242 -6.50 -19.78 13.36
CA MET A 242 -5.45 -20.71 13.79
C MET A 242 -5.37 -20.80 15.32
N THR A 243 -5.75 -21.96 15.87
CA THR A 243 -5.65 -22.23 17.32
C THR A 243 -4.22 -22.59 17.75
N GLU A 244 -3.90 -22.51 19.05
CA GLU A 244 -2.61 -22.98 19.59
C GLU A 244 -2.36 -24.48 19.32
N GLU A 245 -3.41 -25.28 19.24
CA GLU A 245 -3.31 -26.70 18.85
C GLU A 245 -2.99 -26.85 17.36
N ASP A 246 -3.51 -25.98 16.50
CA ASP A 246 -3.19 -25.96 15.07
C ASP A 246 -1.77 -25.45 14.81
N ILE A 247 -1.21 -24.59 15.66
CA ILE A 247 0.22 -24.21 15.64
C ILE A 247 1.11 -25.38 16.06
N LYS A 248 0.70 -26.15 17.07
CA LYS A 248 1.40 -27.40 17.46
C LYS A 248 1.28 -28.48 16.38
N LYS A 249 0.15 -28.54 15.66
CA LYS A 249 0.00 -29.37 14.46
C LYS A 249 0.85 -28.86 13.32
N LEU A 250 0.94 -27.56 13.08
CA LEU A 250 1.89 -26.95 12.12
C LEU A 250 3.34 -27.37 12.38
N GLN A 251 3.73 -27.50 13.65
CA GLN A 251 5.03 -28.03 14.07
C GLN A 251 5.20 -29.54 13.84
N SER A 252 4.12 -30.32 13.71
CA SER A 252 4.15 -31.79 13.56
C SER A 252 3.68 -32.33 12.19
N THR A 253 2.91 -31.56 11.43
CA THR A 253 2.36 -31.87 10.09
C THR A 253 2.88 -30.93 9.00
N GLY A 254 3.69 -29.92 9.35
CA GLY A 254 4.46 -29.15 8.36
C GLY A 254 3.63 -28.25 7.44
N GLY A 255 2.80 -27.35 7.98
CA GLY A 255 2.44 -26.16 7.20
C GLY A 255 1.13 -26.15 6.41
N GLU A 256 0.25 -27.17 6.46
CA GLU A 256 -0.84 -27.32 5.46
C GLU A 256 -1.75 -26.09 5.25
N HIS A 257 -1.98 -25.23 6.26
CA HIS A 257 -2.73 -23.98 6.10
C HIS A 257 -1.92 -22.83 5.50
N LEU A 258 -0.67 -22.60 5.94
CA LEU A 258 0.25 -21.65 5.30
C LEU A 258 0.50 -22.07 3.84
N ALA A 259 0.62 -23.36 3.57
CA ALA A 259 0.81 -23.91 2.23
C ALA A 259 -0.38 -23.65 1.29
N ALA A 260 -1.60 -23.42 1.81
CA ALA A 260 -2.76 -23.11 0.97
C ALA A 260 -2.71 -21.66 0.48
N THR A 261 -2.36 -20.71 1.34
CA THR A 261 -2.21 -19.29 0.98
C THR A 261 -0.92 -19.01 0.23
N GLU A 262 0.17 -19.75 0.53
CA GLU A 262 1.45 -19.66 -0.20
C GLU A 262 1.32 -20.07 -1.67
N LYS A 263 0.38 -20.94 -2.03
CA LYS A 263 0.11 -21.30 -3.45
C LYS A 263 -0.30 -20.11 -4.30
N ASN A 264 -0.88 -19.08 -3.68
CA ASN A 264 -1.27 -17.84 -4.37
C ASN A 264 -0.14 -16.80 -4.38
N ILE A 265 1.01 -17.08 -3.77
CA ILE A 265 2.21 -16.23 -3.82
C ILE A 265 3.08 -16.70 -5.00
N LEU A 266 2.97 -16.00 -6.12
CA LEU A 266 3.53 -16.44 -7.41
C LEU A 266 5.04 -16.22 -7.55
N GLY A 267 5.56 -15.16 -6.93
CA GLY A 267 6.98 -14.93 -6.70
C GLY A 267 7.19 -14.86 -5.19
N ASN A 268 8.00 -15.75 -4.62
CA ASN A 268 7.96 -16.03 -3.19
C ASN A 268 9.37 -16.11 -2.58
N ASP A 269 9.83 -14.98 -2.06
CA ASP A 269 11.09 -14.84 -1.33
C ASP A 269 10.89 -14.85 0.20
N LEU A 270 9.75 -15.33 0.72
CA LEU A 270 9.43 -15.32 2.17
C LEU A 270 10.56 -15.88 3.03
N GLU A 271 11.19 -16.98 2.59
CA GLU A 271 12.32 -17.59 3.28
C GLU A 271 13.56 -16.70 3.27
N GLY A 272 13.84 -16.03 2.15
CA GLY A 272 14.92 -15.05 2.06
C GLY A 272 14.70 -13.90 3.04
N VAL A 273 13.45 -13.41 3.15
CA VAL A 273 13.10 -12.37 4.13
C VAL A 273 13.33 -12.86 5.56
N TRP A 274 12.96 -14.10 5.87
CA TRP A 274 13.23 -14.69 7.20
C TRP A 274 14.72 -14.75 7.50
N GLU A 275 15.56 -15.22 6.57
CA GLU A 275 17.01 -15.31 6.78
C GLU A 275 17.63 -13.93 7.02
N VAL A 276 17.17 -12.90 6.31
CA VAL A 276 17.58 -11.50 6.58
C VAL A 276 17.19 -11.11 8.00
N VAL A 277 15.92 -11.23 8.38
CA VAL A 277 15.42 -10.78 9.70
C VAL A 277 16.07 -11.56 10.85
N LYS A 278 16.21 -12.88 10.72
CA LYS A 278 16.87 -13.74 11.69
C LYS A 278 18.33 -13.34 11.92
N SER A 279 19.02 -12.84 10.90
CA SER A 279 20.42 -12.42 11.02
C SER A 279 20.58 -11.09 11.80
N LEU A 280 19.51 -10.32 11.95
CA LEU A 280 19.54 -9.02 12.63
C LEU A 280 19.72 -9.18 14.14
N LYS A 281 20.46 -8.25 14.73
CA LYS A 281 20.73 -8.19 16.18
C LYS A 281 20.34 -6.81 16.70
N GLY A 282 19.04 -6.60 16.90
CA GLY A 282 18.49 -5.30 17.27
C GLY A 282 18.55 -4.31 16.11
N GLY A 283 18.28 -4.77 14.88
CA GLY A 283 18.30 -3.92 13.68
C GLY A 283 17.14 -2.92 13.61
N ARG A 284 17.17 -2.07 12.59
CA ARG A 284 16.09 -1.16 12.19
C ARG A 284 15.36 -1.72 10.98
N MET A 285 14.04 -1.79 11.04
CA MET A 285 13.20 -2.15 9.90
C MET A 285 12.24 -1.00 9.56
N ASP A 286 12.03 -0.75 8.28
CA ASP A 286 11.15 0.31 7.80
C ASP A 286 9.93 -0.27 7.07
N PHE A 287 8.74 0.26 7.34
CA PHE A 287 7.49 -0.09 6.67
C PHE A 287 7.02 1.11 5.86
N VAL A 288 7.04 1.01 4.54
CA VAL A 288 6.36 1.97 3.66
C VAL A 288 4.92 1.52 3.50
N LEU A 289 4.03 2.17 4.24
CA LEU A 289 2.65 1.74 4.47
C LEU A 289 1.78 1.90 3.21
N ASP A 290 0.77 1.02 3.13
CA ASP A 290 -0.33 1.08 2.16
C ASP A 290 -1.60 1.54 2.90
N ASN A 291 -2.57 0.65 3.12
CA ASN A 291 -3.90 1.00 3.63
C ASN A 291 -4.00 1.12 5.15
N ALA A 292 -4.82 2.07 5.60
CA ALA A 292 -5.33 2.20 6.96
C ALA A 292 -6.33 1.08 7.32
N GLY A 293 -6.83 1.16 8.55
CA GLY A 293 -7.78 0.19 9.06
C GLY A 293 -7.12 -1.15 9.32
N PHE A 294 -7.71 -2.24 8.80
CA PHE A 294 -7.30 -3.59 9.18
C PHE A 294 -5.91 -3.98 8.65
N GLU A 295 -5.52 -3.48 7.47
CA GLU A 295 -4.17 -3.74 6.95
C GLU A 295 -3.10 -3.09 7.85
N LEU A 296 -3.25 -1.80 8.19
CA LEU A 296 -2.38 -1.15 9.17
C LEU A 296 -2.37 -1.91 10.50
N TYR A 297 -3.52 -2.37 10.99
CA TYR A 297 -3.58 -3.17 12.21
C TYR A 297 -2.74 -4.45 12.11
N CYS A 298 -2.77 -5.16 10.98
CA CYS A 298 -1.90 -6.30 10.72
C CYS A 298 -0.41 -5.91 10.70
N ASP A 299 -0.08 -4.78 10.09
CA ASP A 299 1.29 -4.24 10.07
C ASP A 299 1.78 -3.97 11.51
N LEU A 300 0.93 -3.42 12.38
CA LEU A 300 1.25 -3.17 13.79
C LEU A 300 1.43 -4.46 14.59
N VAL A 301 0.57 -5.46 14.39
CA VAL A 301 0.72 -6.79 15.03
C VAL A 301 2.04 -7.45 14.61
N TYR A 302 2.37 -7.36 13.32
CA TYR A 302 3.63 -7.91 12.80
C TYR A 302 4.85 -7.17 13.35
N ALA A 303 4.84 -5.83 13.34
CA ALA A 303 5.90 -5.01 13.92
C ALA A 303 6.08 -5.24 15.43
N ASP A 304 5.00 -5.52 16.16
CA ASP A 304 5.03 -5.81 17.58
C ASP A 304 5.74 -7.15 17.83
N TYR A 305 5.43 -8.17 17.03
CA TYR A 305 6.18 -9.43 17.05
C TYR A 305 7.66 -9.23 16.72
N LEU A 306 8.00 -8.43 15.71
CA LEU A 306 9.39 -8.16 15.32
C LEU A 306 10.21 -7.58 16.49
N ILE A 307 9.65 -6.59 17.20
CA ILE A 307 10.26 -6.02 18.41
C ILE A 307 10.42 -7.08 19.50
N GLN A 308 9.37 -7.85 19.78
CA GLN A 308 9.38 -8.84 20.86
C GLN A 308 10.27 -10.05 20.58
N SER A 309 10.49 -10.41 19.31
CA SER A 309 11.40 -11.48 18.90
C SER A 309 12.88 -11.14 19.19
N GLY A 310 13.20 -9.85 19.37
CA GLY A 310 14.55 -9.36 19.62
C GLY A 310 15.43 -9.19 18.38
N HIS A 311 14.94 -9.56 17.18
CA HIS A 311 15.67 -9.34 15.93
C HIS A 311 15.73 -7.85 15.56
N VAL A 312 14.65 -7.11 15.82
CA VAL A 312 14.47 -5.70 15.50
C VAL A 312 14.35 -4.89 16.80
N SER A 313 15.06 -3.77 16.90
CA SER A 313 14.98 -2.86 18.05
C SER A 313 14.12 -1.63 17.77
N THR A 314 14.07 -1.19 16.51
CA THR A 314 13.25 -0.07 16.07
C THR A 314 12.52 -0.37 14.76
N VAL A 315 11.27 0.07 14.67
CA VAL A 315 10.45 0.01 13.47
C VAL A 315 10.04 1.42 13.06
N HIS A 316 10.38 1.80 11.84
CA HIS A 316 10.02 3.09 11.26
C HIS A 316 8.86 2.92 10.27
N PHE A 317 7.77 3.64 10.47
CA PHE A 317 6.58 3.58 9.64
C PHE A 317 6.48 4.84 8.78
N HIS A 318 6.39 4.67 7.47
CA HIS A 318 6.30 5.76 6.51
C HIS A 318 4.89 5.83 5.95
N GLY A 319 4.14 6.86 6.35
CA GLY A 319 2.80 7.12 5.83
C GLY A 319 2.73 8.31 4.88
N LYS A 320 1.52 8.56 4.40
CA LYS A 320 1.21 9.62 3.43
C LYS A 320 0.89 10.92 4.15
N ARG A 321 1.34 12.05 3.60
CA ARG A 321 1.03 13.39 4.14
C ARG A 321 -0.40 13.84 3.81
N LEU A 322 -0.94 13.32 2.72
CA LEU A 322 -2.22 13.72 2.14
C LEU A 322 -3.19 12.54 2.19
N PRO A 323 -4.52 12.77 2.21
CA PRO A 323 -5.49 11.75 1.83
C PRO A 323 -5.15 11.21 0.44
N TRP A 324 -4.69 9.95 0.39
CA TRP A 324 -4.01 9.40 -0.77
C TRP A 324 -4.61 8.04 -1.12
N PHE A 325 -4.86 7.81 -2.42
CA PHE A 325 -5.33 6.51 -2.95
C PHE A 325 -6.49 5.87 -2.16
N VAL A 326 -7.43 6.71 -1.70
CA VAL A 326 -8.58 6.36 -0.86
C VAL A 326 -8.18 5.93 0.54
N SER A 327 -7.53 4.78 0.67
CA SER A 327 -7.34 4.13 1.97
C SER A 327 -5.95 4.27 2.56
N ASP A 328 -5.01 4.95 1.90
CA ASP A 328 -3.63 5.00 2.41
C ASP A 328 -3.53 5.63 3.80
N VAL A 329 -2.58 5.12 4.60
CA VAL A 329 -2.34 5.57 5.97
C VAL A 329 -1.80 7.00 5.99
N THR A 330 -2.53 7.90 6.64
CA THR A 330 -2.06 9.21 7.07
C THR A 330 -1.78 9.26 8.57
N ARG A 331 -1.18 10.36 9.05
CA ARG A 331 -0.95 10.61 10.47
C ARG A 331 -2.23 10.46 11.29
N ASN A 332 -3.34 10.94 10.76
CA ASN A 332 -4.62 10.89 11.44
C ASN A 332 -5.13 9.45 11.56
N ASP A 333 -4.94 8.62 10.53
CA ASP A 333 -5.33 7.20 10.57
C ASP A 333 -4.51 6.41 11.58
N TRP A 334 -3.19 6.65 11.62
CA TRP A 334 -2.29 6.05 12.59
C TRP A 334 -2.72 6.36 14.03
N ASN A 335 -2.89 7.66 14.33
CA ASN A 335 -3.33 8.10 15.64
C ASN A 335 -4.71 7.54 15.98
N TRP A 336 -5.63 7.57 15.03
CA TRP A 336 -7.00 7.08 15.21
C TRP A 336 -7.01 5.60 15.54
N LEU A 337 -6.27 4.77 14.81
CA LEU A 337 -6.26 3.31 15.01
C LEU A 337 -5.74 2.95 16.41
N ILE A 338 -4.58 3.47 16.80
CA ILE A 338 -3.97 3.17 18.10
C ILE A 338 -4.85 3.69 19.25
N ASN A 339 -5.41 4.90 19.12
CA ASN A 339 -6.35 5.43 20.10
C ASN A 339 -7.64 4.60 20.17
N SER A 340 -8.14 4.12 19.04
CA SER A 340 -9.35 3.31 18.97
C SER A 340 -9.17 1.94 19.63
N CYS A 341 -7.97 1.35 19.57
CA CYS A 341 -7.68 0.10 20.27
C CYS A 341 -7.74 0.26 21.80
N VAL A 342 -7.41 1.44 22.33
CA VAL A 342 -7.34 1.68 23.80
C VAL A 342 -8.62 2.31 24.35
N TYR A 343 -9.12 3.34 23.67
CA TYR A 343 -10.20 4.21 24.15
C TYR A 343 -11.46 4.13 23.28
N GLY A 344 -11.41 3.40 22.16
CA GLY A 344 -12.50 3.33 21.21
C GLY A 344 -13.70 2.53 21.73
N HIS A 345 -14.88 2.92 21.23
CA HIS A 345 -16.15 2.24 21.45
C HIS A 345 -16.69 1.63 20.14
N LEU A 346 -15.80 1.24 19.23
CA LEU A 346 -16.13 0.78 17.88
C LEU A 346 -16.86 -0.56 17.85
N PHE A 347 -16.67 -1.40 18.87
CA PHE A 347 -17.16 -2.77 18.93
C PHE A 347 -18.17 -2.94 20.07
N PRO A 348 -19.42 -2.46 19.92
CA PRO A 348 -20.40 -2.45 21.01
C PRO A 348 -20.83 -3.84 21.48
N ASN A 349 -20.61 -4.87 20.66
CA ASN A 349 -20.99 -6.26 20.95
C ASN A 349 -19.81 -7.11 21.46
N ALA A 350 -18.61 -6.54 21.61
CA ALA A 350 -17.43 -7.27 22.07
C ALA A 350 -17.52 -7.58 23.57
N SER A 351 -17.04 -8.76 23.95
CA SER A 351 -16.91 -9.14 25.36
C SER A 351 -15.84 -8.29 26.07
N GLU A 352 -15.89 -8.27 27.40
CA GLU A 352 -14.88 -7.57 28.21
C GLU A 352 -13.47 -8.15 27.99
N THR A 353 -13.36 -9.47 27.78
CA THR A 353 -12.09 -10.15 27.49
C THR A 353 -11.50 -9.72 26.15
N GLU A 354 -12.32 -9.66 25.10
CA GLU A 354 -11.91 -9.20 23.76
C GLU A 354 -11.48 -7.73 23.78
N MET A 355 -12.26 -6.86 24.44
CA MET A 355 -11.88 -5.46 24.60
C MET A 355 -10.60 -5.30 25.43
N LYS A 356 -10.40 -6.13 26.46
CA LYS A 356 -9.17 -6.13 27.26
C LYS A 356 -7.96 -6.55 26.42
N SER A 357 -8.07 -7.58 25.58
CA SER A 357 -6.96 -8.04 24.73
C SER A 357 -6.55 -6.96 23.72
N LEU A 358 -7.52 -6.28 23.10
CA LEU A 358 -7.26 -5.17 22.19
C LEU A 358 -6.61 -3.96 22.89
N ARG A 359 -7.08 -3.62 24.10
CA ARG A 359 -6.48 -2.54 24.91
C ARG A 359 -5.02 -2.83 25.27
N MET A 360 -4.70 -4.07 25.63
CA MET A 360 -3.33 -4.48 25.96
C MET A 360 -2.37 -4.28 24.77
N LEU A 361 -2.81 -4.60 23.55
CA LEU A 361 -2.02 -4.29 22.35
C LEU A 361 -1.83 -2.79 22.17
N GLY A 362 -2.93 -2.02 22.18
CA GLY A 362 -2.87 -0.58 21.98
C GLY A 362 -2.01 0.16 23.02
N GLU A 363 -2.03 -0.25 24.29
CA GLU A 363 -1.18 0.32 25.34
C GLU A 363 0.30 -0.01 25.14
N ARG A 364 0.61 -1.23 24.68
CA ARG A 364 1.97 -1.63 24.32
C ARG A 364 2.50 -0.83 23.12
N TRP A 365 1.69 -0.66 22.08
CA TRP A 365 2.04 0.13 20.90
C TRP A 365 2.28 1.61 21.23
N LYS A 366 1.42 2.21 22.06
CA LYS A 366 1.67 3.56 22.60
C LYS A 366 2.98 3.66 23.38
N THR A 367 3.35 2.60 24.09
CA THR A 367 4.63 2.55 24.79
C THR A 367 5.78 2.55 23.80
N TYR A 368 5.73 1.76 22.73
CA TYR A 368 6.74 1.78 21.68
C TYR A 368 6.90 3.14 21.00
N GLU A 369 5.80 3.84 20.73
CA GLU A 369 5.86 5.21 20.20
C GLU A 369 6.56 6.16 21.18
N ARG A 370 6.19 6.08 22.47
CA ARG A 370 6.77 6.95 23.51
C ARG A 370 8.25 6.65 23.76
N THR A 371 8.68 5.39 23.66
CA THR A 371 10.07 4.97 23.87
C THR A 371 10.93 5.07 22.62
N GLY A 372 10.35 5.43 21.46
CA GLY A 372 11.05 5.54 20.19
C GLY A 372 11.38 4.19 19.54
N GLN A 373 10.81 3.09 20.05
CA GLN A 373 10.90 1.78 19.38
C GLN A 373 10.06 1.78 18.11
N TRP A 374 8.93 2.49 18.10
CA TRP A 374 8.17 2.78 16.89
C TRP A 374 8.25 4.26 16.57
N VAL A 375 8.57 4.57 15.32
CA VAL A 375 8.64 5.94 14.82
C VAL A 375 7.75 6.02 13.60
N TYR A 376 6.74 6.89 13.58
CA TYR A 376 6.02 7.17 12.34
C TYR A 376 6.51 8.49 11.74
N GLU A 377 6.80 8.44 10.46
CA GLU A 377 7.33 9.54 9.67
C GLU A 377 6.50 9.74 8.39
N GLN A 378 6.61 10.93 7.82
CA GLN A 378 5.98 11.28 6.54
C GLN A 378 6.97 12.07 5.71
N HIS A 379 6.91 11.89 4.40
CA HIS A 379 7.75 12.62 3.45
C HIS A 379 6.92 13.01 2.22
N PRO A 380 7.07 14.24 1.66
CA PRO A 380 6.35 14.68 0.46
C PRO A 380 6.47 13.71 -0.72
N PHE A 381 7.65 13.09 -0.88
CA PHE A 381 7.93 12.18 -1.99
C PHE A 381 6.94 11.00 -2.09
N TRP A 382 6.43 10.49 -0.97
CA TRP A 382 5.46 9.39 -0.97
C TRP A 382 4.17 9.75 -1.74
N CYS A 383 3.79 11.03 -1.72
CA CYS A 383 2.63 11.59 -2.42
C CYS A 383 2.98 12.34 -3.72
N SER A 384 4.18 12.12 -4.27
CA SER A 384 4.58 12.70 -5.57
C SER A 384 4.19 11.82 -6.77
N GLY A 385 4.28 12.37 -7.98
CA GLY A 385 4.10 11.64 -9.24
C GLY A 385 5.30 10.75 -9.62
N PHE A 386 6.47 11.01 -9.03
CA PHE A 386 7.67 10.22 -9.23
C PHE A 386 7.54 8.78 -8.73
N THR A 387 8.29 7.91 -9.42
CA THR A 387 8.51 6.53 -9.04
C THR A 387 9.69 6.42 -8.07
N PHE A 388 9.91 5.26 -7.46
CA PHE A 388 11.04 5.09 -6.54
C PHE A 388 12.38 5.00 -7.27
N TRP A 389 12.40 4.89 -8.61
CA TRP A 389 13.63 5.05 -9.39
C TRP A 389 14.23 6.44 -9.25
N ASP A 390 13.39 7.46 -9.04
CA ASP A 390 13.81 8.85 -8.91
C ASP A 390 14.09 9.25 -7.45
N LEU A 391 13.96 8.32 -6.49
CA LEU A 391 14.07 8.60 -5.06
C LEU A 391 15.43 9.22 -4.69
N ALA A 392 16.53 8.65 -5.18
CA ALA A 392 17.87 9.16 -4.89
C ALA A 392 18.12 10.56 -5.47
N SER A 393 17.52 10.90 -6.61
CA SER A 393 17.71 12.21 -7.27
C SER A 393 16.75 13.29 -6.78
N GLU A 394 15.51 12.93 -6.49
CA GLU A 394 14.44 13.89 -6.17
C GLU A 394 14.17 14.03 -4.66
N ALA A 395 14.56 13.03 -3.86
CA ALA A 395 14.51 13.06 -2.40
C ALA A 395 15.76 12.40 -1.78
N PRO A 396 16.96 12.97 -2.02
CA PRO A 396 18.23 12.39 -1.56
C PRO A 396 18.30 12.24 -0.03
N ASP A 397 17.64 13.12 0.71
CA ASP A 397 17.52 13.05 2.17
C ASP A 397 16.72 11.82 2.62
N LEU A 398 15.58 11.55 1.97
CA LEU A 398 14.80 10.34 2.22
C LEU A 398 15.55 9.07 1.82
N PHE A 399 16.24 9.08 0.67
CA PHE A 399 17.09 7.97 0.26
C PHE A 399 18.18 7.68 1.28
N LEU A 400 18.91 8.70 1.75
CA LEU A 400 19.92 8.57 2.80
C LEU A 400 19.33 8.07 4.12
N HIS A 401 18.11 8.48 4.47
CA HIS A 401 17.42 7.98 5.65
C HIS A 401 17.11 6.49 5.54
N LEU A 402 16.58 6.04 4.39
CA LEU A 402 16.27 4.63 4.14
C LEU A 402 17.52 3.76 3.98
N SER A 403 18.63 4.31 3.48
CA SER A 403 19.92 3.59 3.37
C SER A 403 20.49 3.10 4.71
N ARG A 404 19.97 3.65 5.83
CA ARG A 404 20.33 3.25 7.20
C ARG A 404 19.43 2.15 7.76
N SER A 405 18.40 1.75 7.02
CA SER A 405 17.53 0.63 7.38
C SER A 405 18.22 -0.69 7.06
N ASP A 406 18.06 -1.69 7.93
CA ASP A 406 18.53 -3.04 7.65
C ASP A 406 17.61 -3.77 6.65
N LEU A 407 16.34 -3.37 6.60
CA LEU A 407 15.33 -3.89 5.68
C LEU A 407 14.16 -2.91 5.52
N VAL A 408 13.84 -2.52 4.27
CA VAL A 408 12.68 -1.67 3.94
C VAL A 408 11.59 -2.51 3.29
N LEU A 409 10.45 -2.60 3.96
CA LEU A 409 9.29 -3.35 3.52
C LEU A 409 8.25 -2.40 2.91
N PHE A 410 7.99 -2.56 1.63
CA PHE A 410 7.00 -1.83 0.86
C PHE A 410 5.69 -2.62 0.80
N LYS A 411 4.62 -2.06 1.37
CA LYS A 411 3.28 -2.68 1.39
C LYS A 411 2.49 -2.35 0.14
N GLY A 412 1.78 -3.34 -0.39
CA GLY A 412 0.65 -3.11 -1.29
C GLY A 412 1.00 -2.79 -2.74
N ASP A 413 -0.05 -2.60 -3.53
CA ASP A 413 0.03 -2.54 -4.99
C ASP A 413 0.66 -1.23 -5.49
N LEU A 414 0.32 -0.08 -4.89
CA LEU A 414 0.85 1.22 -5.30
C LEU A 414 2.36 1.31 -5.07
N ASN A 415 2.85 0.87 -3.92
CA ASN A 415 4.29 0.88 -3.65
C ASN A 415 5.04 -0.05 -4.61
N HIS A 416 4.48 -1.22 -4.94
CA HIS A 416 5.06 -2.11 -5.96
C HIS A 416 5.09 -1.46 -7.35
N ARG A 417 4.01 -0.78 -7.76
CA ARG A 417 3.96 -0.02 -9.01
C ARG A 417 5.02 1.09 -9.03
N LYS A 418 5.19 1.82 -7.92
CA LYS A 418 6.25 2.83 -7.78
C LYS A 418 7.67 2.24 -7.77
N LEU A 419 7.88 1.05 -7.20
CA LEU A 419 9.14 0.32 -7.26
C LEU A 419 9.47 -0.08 -8.71
N THR A 420 8.49 -0.60 -9.44
CA THR A 420 8.65 -1.26 -10.75
C THR A 420 8.32 -0.38 -11.95
N TYR A 421 8.16 0.94 -11.73
CA TYR A 421 7.81 1.94 -12.75
C TYR A 421 6.45 1.73 -13.45
N ASP A 422 5.56 0.89 -12.93
CA ASP A 422 4.21 0.65 -13.46
C ASP A 422 4.17 0.39 -14.99
N CYS A 423 5.04 -0.52 -15.45
CA CYS A 423 5.28 -0.76 -16.86
C CYS A 423 5.05 -2.22 -17.27
N ALA A 424 4.88 -2.45 -18.58
CA ALA A 424 4.63 -3.76 -19.18
C ALA A 424 5.91 -4.58 -19.35
N ALA A 425 6.69 -4.73 -18.28
CA ALA A 425 7.84 -5.61 -18.25
C ALA A 425 7.39 -7.09 -18.35
N PRO A 426 8.20 -7.99 -18.94
CA PRO A 426 7.95 -9.43 -18.86
C PRO A 426 7.79 -9.89 -17.41
N ALA A 427 6.86 -10.82 -17.15
CA ALA A 427 6.54 -11.25 -15.79
C ALA A 427 7.72 -11.91 -15.04
N ALA A 428 8.65 -12.53 -15.78
CA ALA A 428 9.87 -13.11 -15.26
C ALA A 428 11.06 -12.13 -15.19
N THR A 429 10.85 -10.83 -15.44
CA THR A 429 11.90 -9.82 -15.24
C THR A 429 12.39 -9.90 -13.79
N PRO A 430 13.70 -10.05 -13.54
CA PRO A 430 14.24 -10.10 -12.19
C PRO A 430 13.84 -8.86 -11.38
N PHE A 431 13.51 -9.05 -10.10
CA PHE A 431 13.03 -7.93 -9.27
C PHE A 431 14.06 -6.81 -9.17
N GLU A 432 15.34 -7.14 -9.03
CA GLU A 432 16.43 -6.15 -8.96
C GLU A 432 16.56 -5.30 -10.24
N GLU A 433 16.29 -5.90 -11.41
CA GLU A 433 16.24 -5.17 -12.68
C GLU A 433 15.03 -4.25 -12.73
N ALA A 434 13.86 -4.74 -12.29
CA ALA A 434 12.60 -3.99 -12.31
C ALA A 434 12.61 -2.77 -11.38
N ILE A 435 13.35 -2.81 -10.27
CA ILE A 435 13.44 -1.68 -9.32
C ILE A 435 14.63 -0.74 -9.57
N GLY A 436 15.48 -1.06 -10.55
CA GLY A 436 16.51 -0.16 -11.08
C GLY A 436 17.42 0.46 -10.02
N PRO A 437 17.44 1.80 -9.84
CA PRO A 437 18.26 2.46 -8.82
C PRO A 437 18.01 1.99 -7.39
N MET A 438 16.81 1.48 -7.07
CA MET A 438 16.51 0.94 -5.74
C MET A 438 17.20 -0.40 -5.43
N ALA A 439 17.77 -1.07 -6.44
CA ALA A 439 18.67 -2.22 -6.25
C ALA A 439 20.14 -1.84 -6.48
N SER A 440 20.41 -0.96 -7.44
CA SER A 440 21.75 -0.80 -8.03
C SER A 440 22.51 0.45 -7.59
N PHE A 441 21.84 1.46 -7.02
CA PHE A 441 22.49 2.69 -6.58
C PHE A 441 23.35 2.42 -5.32
N PRO A 442 24.55 3.01 -5.19
CA PRO A 442 25.35 2.87 -3.97
C PRO A 442 24.55 3.30 -2.73
N GLY A 443 24.53 2.45 -1.70
CA GLY A 443 23.75 2.67 -0.49
C GLY A 443 22.26 2.33 -0.60
N ALA A 444 21.81 1.76 -1.72
CA ALA A 444 20.44 1.24 -1.82
C ALA A 444 20.19 0.22 -0.71
N PRO A 445 19.14 0.37 0.11
CA PRO A 445 18.86 -0.56 1.20
C PRO A 445 18.37 -1.91 0.66
N ARG A 446 18.37 -2.93 1.51
CA ARG A 446 17.58 -4.14 1.23
C ARG A 446 16.11 -3.77 1.17
N VAL A 447 15.41 -4.24 0.14
CA VAL A 447 13.99 -3.94 -0.04
C VAL A 447 13.17 -5.21 -0.22
N VAL A 448 11.98 -5.21 0.37
CA VAL A 448 10.97 -6.26 0.17
C VAL A 448 9.70 -5.61 -0.34
N SER A 449 9.13 -6.15 -1.40
CA SER A 449 7.78 -5.82 -1.85
C SER A 449 6.80 -6.88 -1.35
N LEU A 450 5.92 -6.55 -0.41
CA LEU A 450 4.79 -7.39 0.00
C LEU A 450 3.52 -6.92 -0.71
N ARG A 451 3.17 -7.58 -1.81
CA ARG A 451 2.15 -7.07 -2.73
C ARG A 451 1.10 -8.12 -3.06
N THR A 452 -0.15 -7.84 -2.67
CA THR A 452 -1.32 -8.43 -3.33
C THR A 452 -1.51 -7.78 -4.71
N ILE A 453 -1.63 -8.59 -5.77
CA ILE A 453 -1.64 -8.13 -7.17
C ILE A 453 -3.00 -7.49 -7.52
N LYS A 454 -2.98 -6.18 -7.79
CA LYS A 454 -4.18 -5.37 -8.11
C LYS A 454 -4.00 -4.45 -9.34
N SER A 455 -2.98 -4.70 -10.15
CA SER A 455 -2.64 -3.95 -11.36
C SER A 455 -1.94 -4.82 -12.41
N ASP A 456 -1.91 -4.36 -13.66
CA ASP A 456 -1.36 -5.13 -14.79
C ASP A 456 0.13 -5.45 -14.66
N VAL A 457 0.93 -4.60 -14.01
CA VAL A 457 2.36 -4.84 -13.81
C VAL A 457 2.57 -6.06 -12.93
N VAL A 458 3.39 -7.01 -13.37
CA VAL A 458 3.84 -8.17 -12.60
C VAL A 458 5.28 -8.44 -13.02
N VAL A 459 6.17 -8.65 -12.06
CA VAL A 459 7.59 -8.99 -12.27
C VAL A 459 8.02 -10.00 -11.21
N GLY A 460 9.23 -10.56 -11.33
CA GLY A 460 9.80 -11.46 -10.33
C GLY A 460 9.16 -12.85 -10.30
N LEU A 461 8.41 -13.26 -11.32
CA LEU A 461 7.92 -14.63 -11.41
C LEU A 461 9.04 -15.59 -11.85
N PRO A 462 9.03 -16.86 -11.40
CA PRO A 462 10.00 -17.86 -11.87
C PRO A 462 10.01 -18.08 -13.39
N SER A 463 8.88 -17.84 -14.06
CA SER A 463 8.75 -17.97 -15.52
C SER A 463 7.58 -17.15 -16.04
N ASN A 464 7.72 -16.59 -17.25
CA ASN A 464 6.63 -15.90 -17.95
C ASN A 464 5.42 -16.82 -18.15
N LYS A 465 5.66 -18.13 -18.27
CA LYS A 465 4.62 -19.14 -18.45
C LYS A 465 3.56 -19.10 -17.36
N ILE A 466 3.91 -18.78 -16.12
CA ILE A 466 2.94 -18.68 -15.02
C ILE A 466 1.92 -17.59 -15.32
N ALA A 467 2.38 -16.42 -15.77
CA ALA A 467 1.51 -15.33 -16.14
C ALA A 467 0.70 -15.64 -17.40
N ASP A 468 1.31 -16.28 -18.41
CA ASP A 468 0.64 -16.67 -19.66
C ASP A 468 -0.48 -17.68 -19.40
N ASP A 469 -0.22 -18.70 -18.58
CA ASP A 469 -1.20 -19.72 -18.19
C ASP A 469 -2.36 -19.10 -17.41
N LEU A 470 -2.09 -18.14 -16.51
CA LEU A 470 -3.14 -17.42 -15.77
C LEU A 470 -3.92 -16.44 -16.65
N ASP A 471 -3.28 -15.78 -17.62
CA ASP A 471 -3.96 -14.90 -18.57
C ASP A 471 -4.98 -15.69 -19.43
N VAL A 472 -4.75 -16.98 -19.68
CA VAL A 472 -5.69 -17.88 -20.37
C VAL A 472 -6.76 -18.45 -19.43
N ASN A 473 -6.35 -18.98 -18.27
CA ASN A 473 -7.22 -19.79 -17.42
C ASN A 473 -8.00 -18.98 -16.37
N GLU A 474 -7.50 -17.80 -15.98
CA GLU A 474 -8.11 -16.93 -14.98
C GLU A 474 -8.17 -15.46 -15.45
N PRO A 475 -9.07 -15.12 -16.41
CA PRO A 475 -9.22 -13.75 -16.87
C PRO A 475 -9.43 -12.75 -15.73
N GLY A 476 -8.57 -11.73 -15.67
CA GLY A 476 -8.61 -10.70 -14.62
C GLY A 476 -7.84 -11.03 -13.35
N TRP A 477 -7.05 -12.12 -13.31
CA TRP A 477 -6.26 -12.50 -12.14
C TRP A 477 -5.36 -11.36 -11.61
N LYS A 478 -4.76 -10.57 -12.50
CA LYS A 478 -3.87 -9.42 -12.17
C LYS A 478 -4.56 -8.27 -11.42
N ILE A 479 -5.89 -8.26 -11.33
CA ILE A 479 -6.63 -7.22 -10.60
C ILE A 479 -7.62 -7.79 -9.57
N SER A 480 -7.59 -9.11 -9.39
CA SER A 480 -8.53 -9.83 -8.52
C SER A 480 -8.21 -9.65 -7.04
N GLY A 481 -6.94 -9.40 -6.71
CA GLY A 481 -6.43 -9.45 -5.34
C GLY A 481 -6.29 -10.88 -4.78
N LYS A 482 -6.48 -11.92 -5.60
CA LYS A 482 -6.34 -13.34 -5.22
C LYS A 482 -4.87 -13.78 -5.15
N TYR A 483 -4.02 -13.17 -5.96
CA TYR A 483 -2.60 -13.54 -6.08
C TYR A 483 -1.72 -12.48 -5.44
N ALA A 484 -0.51 -12.89 -5.06
CA ALA A 484 0.49 -12.03 -4.45
C ALA A 484 1.89 -12.31 -4.98
N VAL A 485 2.81 -11.38 -4.71
CA VAL A 485 4.25 -11.59 -4.77
C VAL A 485 4.90 -11.08 -3.48
N VAL A 486 5.94 -11.79 -3.05
CA VAL A 486 6.89 -11.41 -2.02
C VAL A 486 8.26 -11.44 -2.68
N LEU A 487 8.80 -10.26 -2.97
CA LEU A 487 10.06 -10.14 -3.72
C LEU A 487 11.09 -9.41 -2.87
N LEU A 488 12.29 -9.98 -2.76
CA LEU A 488 13.43 -9.43 -2.01
C LEU A 488 14.52 -8.98 -2.99
N SER A 489 15.11 -7.82 -2.72
CA SER A 489 16.38 -7.39 -3.32
C SER A 489 17.40 -7.09 -2.23
N GLU A 490 18.64 -7.52 -2.45
CA GLU A 490 19.74 -7.32 -1.50
C GLU A 490 20.24 -5.87 -1.48
N GLY A 491 19.95 -5.10 -2.53
CA GLY A 491 20.42 -3.73 -2.68
C GLY A 491 21.95 -3.64 -2.63
N ARG A 492 22.45 -2.49 -2.16
CA ARG A 492 23.88 -2.22 -1.95
C ARG A 492 24.13 -1.50 -0.63
N PRO A 493 23.65 -2.05 0.50
CA PRO A 493 23.78 -1.41 1.80
C PRO A 493 25.25 -1.24 2.19
N GLY A 494 25.56 -0.14 2.88
CA GLY A 494 26.92 0.17 3.37
C GLY A 494 27.87 0.75 2.33
N GLU A 495 27.52 0.75 1.04
CA GLU A 495 28.30 1.48 0.03
C GLU A 495 28.13 3.00 0.18
N LYS A 496 29.22 3.74 -0.06
CA LYS A 496 29.23 5.20 0.11
C LYS A 496 28.41 5.88 -0.98
N VAL A 497 27.31 6.51 -0.58
CA VAL A 497 26.48 7.36 -1.43
C VAL A 497 27.25 8.61 -1.87
N ARG A 498 27.23 8.92 -3.17
CA ARG A 498 27.74 10.17 -3.73
C ARG A 498 26.70 10.74 -4.68
N PHE A 499 26.13 11.88 -4.32
CA PHE A 499 25.29 12.66 -5.23
C PHE A 499 26.23 13.53 -6.07
N THR A 500 26.19 13.34 -7.39
CA THR A 500 26.97 14.11 -8.37
C THR A 500 26.19 15.30 -8.88
#